data_AF-A0A0R1R8Y7-F1
#
_entry.id   AF-A0A0R1R8Y7-F1
#
_cell.length_a   1.000
_cell.length_b   1.000
_cell.length_c   1.000
_cell.angle_alpha   90.00
_cell.angle_beta   90.00
_cell.angle_gamma   90.00
#
_symmetry.space_group_name_H-M   'P 1'
#
loop_
_entity.id
_entity.type
_entity.pdbx_description
1 polymer ?
#
loop_
_entity_poly.entity_id
_entity_poly.type
_entity_poly.pdbx_seq_one_letter_code
_entity_poly.pdbx_strand_id
1 'polypeptide(L)'
;MKKSNIAATVAISGMLAGATFITASISSPQIVVQAKAVQKQLIPGTYTVGKDINAGRYTVTATGGSGNFSTEPKHSLTGESVNEILQRDDPDMGVSQVTADFAKGDKVEISGMAGANFAPVTNRDKSNTSSLSTGYWVVGKDIKAGNYTVTPADGQSGNFMVDPKSLTGSDVNEVLGGDTDMHQVPKVNVSLHKGDKITISGMNSVNFVNR
;
A
#
# COMPACT_ATOMS: atom_id res chain seq x y z
N MET A 1 -19.33 -18.87 -35.67
CA MET A 1 -18.62 -20.16 -35.88
C MET A 1 -18.34 -20.79 -34.52
N LYS A 2 -18.52 -22.11 -34.44
CA LYS A 2 -18.57 -22.92 -33.21
C LYS A 2 -17.20 -23.00 -32.49
N LYS A 3 -17.26 -23.16 -31.16
CA LYS A 3 -16.15 -23.58 -30.28
C LYS A 3 -15.66 -24.98 -30.66
N SER A 4 -14.36 -25.25 -30.52
CA SER A 4 -13.86 -26.61 -30.24
C SER A 4 -12.76 -26.59 -29.19
N ASN A 5 -13.11 -27.06 -28.00
CA ASN A 5 -12.18 -27.50 -26.97
C ASN A 5 -11.48 -28.78 -27.47
N ILE A 6 -10.15 -28.81 -27.44
CA ILE A 6 -9.40 -30.06 -27.62
C ILE A 6 -9.29 -30.70 -26.23
N ALA A 7 -10.22 -31.61 -25.93
CA ALA A 7 -10.05 -32.58 -24.85
C ALA A 7 -9.23 -33.75 -25.41
N ALA A 8 -7.99 -33.90 -24.93
CA ALA A 8 -7.20 -35.08 -25.23
C ALA A 8 -7.62 -36.21 -24.29
N THR A 9 -8.53 -37.08 -24.76
CA THR A 9 -8.81 -38.36 -24.12
C THR A 9 -7.71 -39.34 -24.53
N VAL A 10 -6.87 -39.75 -23.58
CA VAL A 10 -5.92 -40.85 -23.79
C VAL A 10 -6.46 -42.06 -23.02
N ALA A 11 -7.12 -42.97 -23.75
CA ALA A 11 -7.40 -44.31 -23.26
C ALA A 11 -6.16 -45.18 -23.50
N ILE A 12 -5.61 -45.77 -22.44
CA ILE A 12 -4.51 -46.74 -22.54
C ILE A 12 -5.06 -48.09 -22.11
N SER A 13 -5.16 -49.01 -23.07
CA SER A 13 -5.29 -50.44 -22.78
C SER A 13 -4.31 -51.19 -23.69
N GLY A 14 -3.39 -51.94 -23.09
CA GLY A 14 -2.64 -53.00 -23.78
C GLY A 14 -1.12 -52.82 -23.84
N MET A 15 -0.46 -53.46 -22.87
CA MET A 15 0.77 -54.28 -22.99
C MET A 15 2.13 -53.67 -23.42
N LEU A 16 3.02 -53.64 -22.42
CA LEU A 16 4.48 -53.87 -22.39
C LEU A 16 5.33 -53.58 -23.65
N ALA A 17 6.16 -52.54 -23.55
CA ALA A 17 7.62 -52.63 -23.77
C ALA A 17 8.27 -51.33 -23.25
N GLY A 18 9.45 -51.44 -22.63
CA GLY A 18 10.09 -50.35 -21.89
C GLY A 18 10.35 -49.09 -22.71
N ALA A 19 9.84 -47.96 -22.22
CA ALA A 19 10.29 -46.64 -22.59
C ALA A 19 10.36 -45.79 -21.31
N THR A 20 11.57 -45.43 -20.90
CA THR A 20 11.81 -44.49 -19.81
C THR A 20 11.32 -43.12 -20.25
N PHE A 21 10.20 -42.65 -19.71
CA PHE A 21 9.71 -41.30 -19.97
C PHE A 21 10.59 -40.30 -19.22
N ILE A 22 11.45 -39.58 -19.95
CA ILE A 22 12.11 -38.37 -19.42
C ILE A 22 11.05 -37.28 -19.41
N THR A 23 10.47 -36.99 -18.25
CA THR A 23 9.64 -35.80 -18.06
C THR A 23 10.58 -34.58 -18.01
N ALA A 24 10.72 -33.87 -19.12
CA ALA A 24 11.34 -32.55 -19.12
C ALA A 24 10.35 -31.55 -18.51
N SER A 25 10.62 -31.09 -17.30
CA SER A 25 9.88 -29.99 -16.67
C SER A 25 10.20 -28.70 -17.42
N ILE A 26 9.29 -28.25 -18.28
CA ILE A 26 9.39 -26.92 -18.90
C ILE A 26 9.06 -25.90 -17.80
N SER A 27 10.10 -25.39 -17.13
CA SER A 27 9.97 -24.24 -16.25
C SER A 27 9.59 -23.03 -17.12
N SER A 28 8.36 -22.54 -16.99
CA SER A 28 8.01 -21.22 -17.53
C SER A 28 9.00 -20.18 -17.00
N PRO A 29 9.55 -19.28 -17.82
CA PRO A 29 10.36 -18.19 -17.31
C PRO A 29 9.48 -17.34 -16.40
N GLN A 30 9.77 -17.36 -15.10
CA GLN A 30 9.20 -16.40 -14.18
C GLN A 30 9.63 -15.01 -14.67
N ILE A 31 8.67 -14.15 -15.01
CA ILE A 31 8.94 -12.73 -15.20
C ILE A 31 9.30 -12.19 -13.81
N VAL A 32 10.60 -12.07 -13.54
CA VAL A 32 11.11 -11.52 -12.30
C VAL A 32 10.95 -9.99 -12.38
N VAL A 33 9.76 -9.47 -12.05
CA VAL A 33 9.64 -8.04 -11.72
C VAL A 33 9.97 -7.88 -10.24
N GLN A 34 11.26 -7.93 -9.91
CA GLN A 34 11.75 -7.55 -8.59
C GLN A 34 11.68 -6.03 -8.47
N ALA A 35 10.72 -5.52 -7.69
CA ALA A 35 10.82 -4.15 -7.18
C ALA A 35 11.94 -4.13 -6.11
N LYS A 36 13.00 -3.37 -6.40
CA LYS A 36 14.32 -3.42 -5.77
C LYS A 36 14.49 -2.26 -4.78
N ALA A 37 13.54 -2.07 -3.87
CA ALA A 37 13.56 -0.94 -2.95
C ALA A 37 14.89 -0.89 -2.19
N VAL A 38 15.57 0.26 -2.19
CA VAL A 38 16.87 0.47 -1.54
C VAL A 38 16.83 1.78 -0.80
N GLN A 39 17.38 1.81 0.41
CA GLN A 39 17.40 3.01 1.23
C GLN A 39 18.04 4.19 0.49
N LYS A 40 17.39 5.35 0.57
CA LYS A 40 17.83 6.57 -0.12
C LYS A 40 17.45 7.79 0.69
N GLN A 41 18.34 8.78 0.74
CA GLN A 41 18.01 10.12 1.21
C GLN A 41 18.07 11.09 0.03
N LEU A 42 17.13 12.02 0.01
CA LEU A 42 17.01 13.06 -1.01
C LEU A 42 16.82 14.41 -0.33
N ILE A 43 17.44 15.44 -0.91
CA ILE A 43 17.21 16.84 -0.54
C ILE A 43 15.97 17.37 -1.28
N PRO A 44 15.55 18.64 -1.08
CA PRO A 44 14.47 19.23 -1.86
C PRO A 44 14.70 19.18 -3.37
N GLY A 45 13.61 18.94 -4.10
CA GLY A 45 13.61 18.83 -5.56
C GLY A 45 12.54 17.87 -6.09
N THR A 46 12.57 17.68 -7.41
CA THR A 46 11.67 16.77 -8.14
C THR A 46 12.44 15.58 -8.68
N TYR A 47 11.92 14.38 -8.44
CA TYR A 47 12.58 13.10 -8.73
C TYR A 47 11.67 12.19 -9.54
N THR A 48 12.28 11.25 -10.27
CA THR A 48 11.57 10.22 -11.04
C THR A 48 11.92 8.83 -10.52
N VAL A 49 10.91 8.06 -10.14
CA VAL A 49 11.08 6.67 -9.69
C VAL A 49 11.56 5.78 -10.83
N GLY A 50 12.56 4.94 -10.56
CA GLY A 50 13.32 4.16 -11.52
C GLY A 50 14.51 4.90 -12.16
N LYS A 51 14.69 6.20 -11.88
CA LYS A 51 15.89 6.98 -12.25
C LYS A 51 16.64 7.44 -11.01
N ASP A 52 15.96 8.16 -10.13
CA ASP A 52 16.58 8.83 -8.97
C ASP A 52 16.37 8.04 -7.66
N ILE A 53 15.31 7.23 -7.61
CA ILE A 53 14.94 6.32 -6.50
C ILE A 53 14.49 4.99 -7.13
N ASN A 54 14.82 3.84 -6.54
CA ASN A 54 14.32 2.56 -7.06
C ASN A 54 12.81 2.42 -6.81
N ALA A 55 12.11 1.77 -7.74
CA ALA A 55 10.71 1.39 -7.52
C ALA A 55 10.56 0.39 -6.36
N GLY A 56 9.47 0.49 -5.62
CA GLY A 56 9.12 -0.38 -4.50
C GLY A 56 8.42 0.36 -3.36
N ARG A 57 8.26 -0.32 -2.23
CA ARG A 57 7.58 0.24 -1.05
C ARG A 57 8.55 0.90 -0.10
N TYR A 58 8.21 2.11 0.33
CA TYR A 58 8.99 2.85 1.31
C TYR A 58 8.11 3.38 2.43
N THR A 59 8.70 3.45 3.61
CA THR A 59 8.32 4.41 4.64
C THR A 59 9.20 5.65 4.44
N VAL A 60 8.57 6.81 4.28
CA VAL A 60 9.22 8.08 3.99
C VAL A 60 9.08 8.99 5.21
N THR A 61 10.20 9.55 5.68
CA THR A 61 10.26 10.46 6.84
C THR A 61 11.05 11.71 6.49
N ALA A 62 10.73 12.86 7.08
CA ALA A 62 11.57 14.05 6.98
C ALA A 62 12.93 13.83 7.67
N THR A 63 14.00 14.36 7.09
CA THR A 63 15.35 14.35 7.72
C THR A 63 15.61 15.57 8.61
N GLY A 64 14.76 16.60 8.53
CA GLY A 64 14.82 17.81 9.36
C GLY A 64 13.76 18.83 8.93
N GLY A 65 13.21 19.56 9.90
CA GLY A 65 12.15 20.55 9.67
C GLY A 65 10.79 19.91 9.33
N SER A 66 9.93 20.73 8.72
CA SER A 66 8.60 20.35 8.22
C SER A 66 8.44 20.86 6.79
N GLY A 67 7.80 20.08 5.92
CA GLY A 67 7.66 20.43 4.51
C GLY A 67 6.74 19.49 3.73
N ASN A 68 6.43 19.87 2.50
CA ASN A 68 5.53 19.09 1.66
C ASN A 68 6.25 17.91 1.01
N PHE A 69 5.62 16.75 1.06
CA PHE A 69 5.97 15.56 0.31
C PHE A 69 4.80 15.15 -0.56
N SER A 70 4.99 15.16 -1.86
CA SER A 70 3.94 14.79 -2.81
C SER A 70 4.41 13.82 -3.89
N THR A 71 3.46 13.05 -4.41
CA THR A 71 3.71 12.12 -5.51
C THR A 71 2.67 12.30 -6.61
N GLU A 72 3.14 12.19 -7.84
CA GLU A 72 2.28 12.15 -9.02
C GLU A 72 2.50 10.81 -9.72
N PRO A 73 1.54 9.88 -9.63
CA PRO A 73 1.64 8.61 -10.31
C PRO A 73 1.66 8.79 -11.83
N LYS A 74 2.53 8.07 -12.53
CA LYS A 74 2.58 8.14 -14.01
C LYS A 74 1.25 7.72 -14.65
N HIS A 75 0.53 6.81 -14.01
CA HIS A 75 -0.77 6.31 -14.44
C HIS A 75 -1.84 6.71 -13.42
N SER A 76 -2.41 7.91 -13.59
CA SER A 76 -3.33 8.55 -12.63
C SER A 76 -4.62 7.78 -12.35
N LEU A 77 -5.05 6.88 -13.25
CA LEU A 77 -6.28 6.08 -13.07
C LEU A 77 -6.16 4.97 -12.02
N THR A 78 -4.94 4.61 -11.62
CA THR A 78 -4.70 3.48 -10.69
C THR A 78 -3.65 3.77 -9.62
N GLY A 79 -3.03 4.94 -9.69
CA GLY A 79 -1.88 5.30 -8.86
C GLY A 79 -2.27 6.01 -7.57
N GLU A 80 -1.55 5.69 -6.52
CA GLU A 80 -1.69 6.27 -5.19
C GLU A 80 -0.88 7.58 -5.13
N SER A 81 -1.56 8.74 -5.04
CA SER A 81 -0.92 10.06 -4.98
C SER A 81 -0.86 10.60 -3.56
N VAL A 82 0.33 10.70 -2.99
CA VAL A 82 0.56 11.31 -1.68
C VAL A 82 0.57 12.83 -1.82
N ASN A 83 -0.01 13.54 -0.86
CA ASN A 83 0.25 14.96 -0.64
C ASN A 83 0.12 15.26 0.85
N GLU A 84 1.24 15.25 1.56
CA GLU A 84 1.29 15.31 3.01
C GLU A 84 2.37 16.28 3.46
N ILE A 85 2.11 17.02 4.54
CA ILE A 85 3.17 17.72 5.25
C ILE A 85 3.89 16.70 6.11
N LEU A 86 5.15 16.41 5.77
CA LEU A 86 6.04 15.61 6.60
C LEU A 86 6.73 16.51 7.62
N GLN A 87 6.75 16.08 8.87
CA GLN A 87 7.44 16.77 9.95
C GLN A 87 8.41 15.83 10.67
N ARG A 88 9.49 16.40 11.21
CA ARG A 88 10.41 15.70 12.13
C ARG A 88 10.42 16.30 13.53
N ASP A 89 10.35 17.62 13.61
CA ASP A 89 10.68 18.39 14.82
C ASP A 89 9.45 19.09 15.43
N ASP A 90 8.29 19.01 14.79
CA ASP A 90 7.05 19.69 15.20
C ASP A 90 5.82 18.79 14.95
N PRO A 91 5.30 18.11 15.98
CA PRO A 91 4.23 17.13 15.83
C PRO A 91 2.89 17.73 15.40
N ASP A 92 2.70 19.05 15.55
CA ASP A 92 1.43 19.73 15.24
C ASP A 92 1.34 20.20 13.78
N MET A 93 2.46 20.14 13.05
CA MET A 93 2.57 20.68 11.68
C MET A 93 2.34 19.64 10.57
N GLY A 94 2.11 18.37 10.90
CA GLY A 94 1.89 17.34 9.90
C GLY A 94 2.10 15.91 10.42
N VAL A 95 2.42 15.00 9.50
CA VAL A 95 2.63 13.58 9.81
C VAL A 95 4.12 13.25 9.85
N SER A 96 4.50 12.37 10.77
CA SER A 96 5.90 11.94 10.97
C SER A 96 6.41 11.05 9.84
N GLN A 97 5.51 10.35 9.15
CA GLN A 97 5.86 9.44 8.08
C GLN A 97 4.69 9.19 7.11
N VAL A 98 5.04 8.76 5.90
CA VAL A 98 4.10 8.20 4.92
C VAL A 98 4.62 6.83 4.48
N THR A 99 3.75 5.84 4.38
CA THR A 99 4.10 4.54 3.77
C THR A 99 3.33 4.31 2.47
N ALA A 100 4.05 4.16 1.35
CA ALA A 100 3.44 4.02 0.02
C ALA A 100 4.26 3.13 -0.92
N ASP A 101 3.60 2.59 -1.95
CA ASP A 101 4.22 1.87 -3.06
C ASP A 101 4.53 2.84 -4.21
N PHE A 102 5.76 2.82 -4.72
CA PHE A 102 6.23 3.73 -5.78
C PHE A 102 6.57 2.93 -7.04
N ALA A 103 5.86 3.19 -8.13
CA ALA A 103 6.04 2.53 -9.42
C ALA A 103 7.03 3.27 -10.32
N LYS A 104 7.67 2.54 -11.23
CA LYS A 104 8.62 3.15 -12.19
C LYS A 104 7.91 4.22 -13.03
N GLY A 105 8.48 5.42 -13.01
CA GLY A 105 8.00 6.58 -13.74
C GLY A 105 7.19 7.56 -12.91
N ASP A 106 6.77 7.21 -11.70
CA ASP A 106 6.12 8.14 -10.77
C ASP A 106 7.04 9.32 -10.46
N LYS A 107 6.44 10.48 -10.22
CA LYS A 107 7.14 11.68 -9.76
C LYS A 107 7.02 11.82 -8.27
N VAL A 108 8.10 12.33 -7.67
CA VAL A 108 8.18 12.64 -6.25
C VAL A 108 8.68 14.07 -6.12
N GLU A 109 8.02 14.87 -5.31
CA GLU A 109 8.45 16.22 -4.97
C GLU A 109 8.69 16.33 -3.46
N ILE A 110 9.81 16.96 -3.11
CA ILE A 110 10.20 17.30 -1.74
C ILE A 110 10.41 18.80 -1.69
N SER A 111 9.67 19.50 -0.82
CA SER A 111 9.80 20.95 -0.63
C SER A 111 9.61 21.34 0.84
N GLY A 112 10.15 22.50 1.24
CA GLY A 112 9.97 23.06 2.59
C GLY A 112 10.75 22.40 3.73
N MET A 113 11.24 21.16 3.58
CA MET A 113 12.02 20.43 4.59
C MET A 113 13.49 20.26 4.20
N ALA A 114 14.35 19.84 5.13
CA ALA A 114 15.78 19.61 4.86
C ALA A 114 16.03 18.44 3.88
N GLY A 115 15.11 17.48 3.83
CA GLY A 115 15.17 16.32 2.96
C GLY A 115 14.21 15.21 3.41
N ALA A 116 14.14 14.13 2.64
CA ALA A 116 13.37 12.93 2.94
C ALA A 116 14.26 11.69 2.94
N ASN A 117 14.02 10.82 3.92
CA ASN A 117 14.61 9.49 3.99
C ASN A 117 13.58 8.44 3.56
N PHE A 118 13.91 7.69 2.52
CA PHE A 118 13.15 6.56 1.97
C PHE A 118 13.73 5.28 2.55
N ALA A 119 13.04 4.69 3.53
CA ALA A 119 13.40 3.41 4.13
C ALA A 119 12.58 2.28 3.46
N PRO A 120 13.21 1.25 2.87
CA PRO A 120 12.49 0.14 2.25
C PRO A 120 11.64 -0.59 3.29
N VAL A 121 10.38 -0.88 2.96
CA VAL A 121 9.55 -1.77 3.78
C VAL A 121 9.92 -3.21 3.44
N THR A 122 10.70 -3.85 4.31
CA THR A 122 11.20 -5.22 4.10
C THR A 122 10.28 -6.30 4.67
N ASN A 123 9.43 -5.96 5.63
CA ASN A 123 8.49 -6.87 6.27
C ASN A 123 7.11 -6.22 6.44
N ARG A 124 6.04 -6.98 6.23
CA ARG A 124 4.65 -6.59 6.51
C ARG A 124 4.04 -7.63 7.45
N ASP A 125 3.78 -7.25 8.70
CA ASP A 125 3.28 -8.16 9.74
C ASP A 125 1.78 -7.95 10.00
N LYS A 126 0.95 -8.33 9.02
CA LYS A 126 -0.51 -8.26 9.15
C LYS A 126 -1.09 -8.99 10.37
N SER A 127 -0.37 -9.94 10.97
CA SER A 127 -0.85 -10.73 12.10
C SER A 127 -0.92 -9.92 13.39
N ASN A 128 0.02 -8.99 13.55
CA ASN A 128 0.20 -8.20 14.76
C ASN A 128 -0.11 -6.71 14.56
N THR A 129 -0.53 -6.30 13.35
CA THR A 129 -0.95 -4.93 13.08
C THR A 129 -2.24 -4.59 13.83
N SER A 130 -2.14 -3.69 14.81
CA SER A 130 -3.27 -3.06 15.51
C SER A 130 -3.39 -1.56 15.22
N SER A 131 -2.43 -0.96 14.52
CA SER A 131 -2.47 0.42 14.07
C SER A 131 -1.74 0.60 12.74
N LEU A 132 -2.15 1.62 11.99
CA LEU A 132 -1.53 2.02 10.73
C LEU A 132 -1.35 3.55 10.73
N SER A 133 -0.28 4.04 10.11
CA SER A 133 -0.05 5.48 9.93
C SER A 133 -0.59 5.99 8.60
N THR A 134 -0.44 7.28 8.32
CA THR A 134 -0.61 7.84 6.97
C THR A 134 0.08 6.99 5.91
N GLY A 135 -0.62 6.76 4.80
CA GLY A 135 -0.18 5.94 3.69
C GLY A 135 -1.28 5.07 3.09
N TYR A 136 -0.84 4.11 2.28
CA TYR A 136 -1.69 3.19 1.53
C TYR A 136 -1.48 1.75 1.95
N TRP A 137 -2.55 1.08 2.31
CA TRP A 137 -2.50 -0.25 2.92
C TRP A 137 -3.45 -1.21 2.22
N VAL A 138 -3.09 -2.49 2.22
CA VAL A 138 -3.86 -3.57 1.58
C VAL A 138 -4.21 -4.62 2.62
N VAL A 139 -5.51 -4.82 2.80
CA VAL A 139 -6.03 -5.84 3.72
C VAL A 139 -5.59 -7.24 3.26
N GLY A 140 -5.08 -8.04 4.19
CA GLY A 140 -4.48 -9.34 3.96
C GLY A 140 -2.99 -9.29 3.61
N LYS A 141 -2.40 -8.10 3.40
CA LYS A 141 -0.95 -7.87 3.33
C LYS A 141 -0.43 -7.08 4.54
N ASP A 142 -1.10 -5.99 4.89
CA ASP A 142 -0.66 -5.04 5.94
C ASP A 142 -1.42 -5.17 7.25
N ILE A 143 -2.70 -5.55 7.18
CA ILE A 143 -3.57 -5.85 8.32
C ILE A 143 -4.43 -7.07 7.99
N LYS A 144 -4.83 -7.86 8.99
CA LYS A 144 -5.71 -9.01 8.77
C LYS A 144 -7.11 -8.55 8.31
N ALA A 145 -7.79 -9.38 7.53
CA ALA A 145 -9.22 -9.22 7.30
C ALA A 145 -10.00 -9.48 8.60
N GLY A 146 -11.06 -8.71 8.83
CA GLY A 146 -11.81 -8.76 10.08
C GLY A 146 -12.77 -7.60 10.24
N ASN A 147 -13.51 -7.62 11.35
CA ASN A 147 -14.37 -6.52 11.75
C ASN A 147 -13.63 -5.68 12.80
N TYR A 148 -13.61 -4.38 12.58
CA TYR A 148 -12.87 -3.45 13.43
C TYR A 148 -13.74 -2.26 13.83
N THR A 149 -13.52 -1.76 15.04
CA THR A 149 -13.76 -0.36 15.38
C THR A 149 -12.45 0.38 15.13
N VAL A 150 -12.51 1.44 14.32
CA VAL A 150 -11.37 2.25 13.91
C VAL A 150 -11.44 3.60 14.59
N THR A 151 -10.34 4.06 15.18
CA THR A 151 -10.23 5.38 15.84
C THR A 151 -8.94 6.09 15.44
N PRO A 152 -8.94 7.42 15.33
CA PRO A 152 -7.69 8.18 15.27
C PRO A 152 -6.98 8.08 16.64
N ALA A 153 -5.67 8.33 16.66
CA ALA A 153 -4.98 8.60 17.92
C ALA A 153 -5.45 9.93 18.54
N ASP A 154 -5.32 10.05 19.87
CA ASP A 154 -5.83 11.21 20.62
C ASP A 154 -5.31 12.53 20.05
N GLY A 155 -6.21 13.50 19.90
CA GLY A 155 -5.91 14.83 19.37
C GLY A 155 -5.66 14.90 17.87
N GLN A 156 -5.69 13.78 17.15
CA GLN A 156 -5.46 13.76 15.70
C GLN A 156 -6.77 13.77 14.92
N SER A 157 -6.71 14.35 13.72
CA SER A 157 -7.78 14.32 12.75
C SER A 157 -7.22 14.11 11.36
N GLY A 158 -7.95 13.40 10.51
CA GLY A 158 -7.57 13.21 9.11
C GLY A 158 -8.50 12.26 8.38
N ASN A 159 -8.18 11.96 7.12
CA ASN A 159 -9.08 11.17 6.29
C ASN A 159 -8.76 9.68 6.39
N PHE A 160 -9.80 8.87 6.61
CA PHE A 160 -9.74 7.42 6.59
C PHE A 160 -10.69 6.90 5.50
N MET A 161 -10.13 6.25 4.50
CA MET A 161 -10.88 5.69 3.38
C MET A 161 -10.67 4.19 3.28
N VAL A 162 -11.73 3.47 2.92
CA VAL A 162 -11.69 2.06 2.55
C VAL A 162 -12.31 1.91 1.17
N ASP A 163 -11.50 1.54 0.18
CA ASP A 163 -11.97 1.16 -1.14
C ASP A 163 -12.12 -0.36 -1.20
N PRO A 164 -13.35 -0.89 -1.23
CA PRO A 164 -13.56 -2.32 -1.23
C PRO A 164 -13.17 -2.91 -2.58
N LYS A 165 -12.48 -4.06 -2.57
CA LYS A 165 -12.18 -4.78 -3.81
C LYS A 165 -13.43 -5.39 -4.45
N SER A 166 -14.42 -5.71 -3.62
CA SER A 166 -15.70 -6.29 -4.02
C SER A 166 -16.80 -5.23 -3.99
N LEU A 167 -17.75 -5.29 -4.92
CA LEU A 167 -18.93 -4.41 -4.95
C LEU A 167 -19.84 -4.54 -3.71
N THR A 168 -19.58 -5.52 -2.85
CA THR A 168 -20.31 -5.78 -1.60
C THR A 168 -19.51 -5.45 -0.34
N GLY A 169 -18.29 -4.93 -0.49
CA GLY A 169 -17.47 -4.52 0.65
C GLY A 169 -17.89 -3.16 1.21
N SER A 170 -17.34 -2.81 2.37
CA SER A 170 -17.56 -1.50 2.99
C SER A 170 -16.79 -0.42 2.24
N ASP A 171 -17.51 0.47 1.56
CA ASP A 171 -17.00 1.75 1.09
C ASP A 171 -17.08 2.76 2.24
N VAL A 172 -15.95 3.37 2.59
CA VAL A 172 -15.82 4.28 3.75
C VAL A 172 -15.00 5.48 3.32
N ASN A 173 -15.45 6.67 3.69
CA ASN A 173 -14.71 7.90 3.51
C ASN A 173 -15.08 8.87 4.64
N GLU A 174 -14.32 8.80 5.73
CA GLU A 174 -14.61 9.55 6.95
C GLU A 174 -13.43 10.44 7.34
N VAL A 175 -13.74 11.68 7.69
CA VAL A 175 -12.80 12.53 8.43
C VAL A 175 -12.85 12.09 9.89
N LEU A 176 -11.89 11.25 10.29
CA LEU A 176 -11.78 10.81 11.67
C LEU A 176 -11.22 11.93 12.53
N GLY A 177 -11.76 12.11 13.73
CA GLY A 177 -11.29 13.11 14.68
C GLY A 177 -12.26 13.31 15.85
N GLY A 178 -11.83 14.05 16.86
CA GLY A 178 -12.60 14.27 18.09
C GLY A 178 -13.56 15.47 18.05
N ASP A 179 -13.41 16.37 17.08
CA ASP A 179 -14.20 17.60 17.00
C ASP A 179 -15.51 17.38 16.22
N THR A 180 -16.56 17.05 16.97
CA THR A 180 -17.90 16.82 16.40
C THR A 180 -18.57 18.09 15.90
N ASP A 181 -18.15 19.28 16.37
CA ASP A 181 -18.68 20.56 15.90
C ASP A 181 -18.15 20.86 14.48
N MET A 182 -16.96 20.33 14.14
CA MET A 182 -16.41 20.30 12.79
C MET A 182 -16.85 19.07 11.96
N HIS A 183 -17.88 18.34 12.42
CA HIS A 183 -18.39 17.13 11.77
C HIS A 183 -17.38 15.98 11.63
N GLN A 184 -16.35 15.94 12.49
CA GLN A 184 -15.43 14.81 12.53
C GLN A 184 -16.10 13.59 13.16
N VAL A 185 -15.65 12.40 12.75
CA VAL A 185 -16.15 11.12 13.21
C VAL A 185 -15.16 10.52 14.21
N PRO A 186 -15.51 10.41 15.50
CA PRO A 186 -14.57 9.90 16.51
C PRO A 186 -14.19 8.43 16.31
N LYS A 187 -15.07 7.65 15.69
CA LYS A 187 -14.84 6.22 15.41
C LYS A 187 -15.75 5.71 14.30
N VAL A 188 -15.27 4.74 13.53
CA VAL A 188 -16.03 4.07 12.48
C VAL A 188 -15.93 2.55 12.59
N ASN A 189 -17.03 1.85 12.35
CA ASN A 189 -17.06 0.39 12.29
C ASN A 189 -16.87 -0.06 10.84
N VAL A 190 -15.92 -0.95 10.60
CA VAL A 190 -15.62 -1.46 9.26
C VAL A 190 -15.57 -2.98 9.22
N SER A 191 -15.91 -3.55 8.07
CA SER A 191 -15.73 -4.96 7.74
C SER A 191 -14.72 -5.06 6.60
N LEU A 192 -13.47 -5.39 6.95
CA LEU A 192 -12.33 -5.42 6.04
C LEU A 192 -12.17 -6.81 5.43
N HIS A 193 -12.20 -6.87 4.10
CA HIS A 193 -12.02 -8.09 3.33
C HIS A 193 -10.65 -8.11 2.64
N LYS A 194 -10.14 -9.32 2.39
CA LYS A 194 -8.82 -9.48 1.74
C LYS A 194 -8.79 -8.78 0.37
N GLY A 195 -7.86 -7.84 0.24
CA GLY A 195 -7.64 -7.07 -0.98
C GLY A 195 -8.30 -5.70 -1.00
N ASP A 196 -9.11 -5.36 0.00
CA ASP A 196 -9.57 -3.98 0.20
C ASP A 196 -8.36 -3.07 0.39
N LYS A 197 -8.47 -1.84 -0.11
CA LYS A 197 -7.45 -0.82 0.05
C LYS A 197 -7.87 0.14 1.14
N ILE A 198 -6.92 0.53 1.98
CA ILE A 198 -7.11 1.53 3.03
C ILE A 198 -6.18 2.69 2.71
N THR A 199 -6.74 3.90 2.70
CA THR A 199 -5.96 5.14 2.58
C THR A 199 -6.12 5.94 3.87
N ILE A 200 -5.00 6.33 4.46
CA ILE A 200 -4.94 7.18 5.66
C ILE A 200 -4.16 8.44 5.29
N SER A 201 -4.74 9.60 5.58
CA SER A 201 -4.14 10.91 5.35
C SER A 201 -4.24 11.81 6.58
N GLY A 202 -3.21 12.63 6.83
CA GLY A 202 -3.20 13.59 7.94
C GLY A 202 -3.12 13.01 9.36
N MET A 203 -2.89 11.70 9.53
CA MET A 203 -2.83 11.05 10.85
C MET A 203 -1.57 10.22 11.05
N ASN A 204 -0.85 10.46 12.15
CA ASN A 204 0.30 9.66 12.56
C ASN A 204 -0.08 8.21 12.92
N SER A 205 -1.28 7.98 13.43
CA SER A 205 -1.76 6.64 13.78
C SER A 205 -3.28 6.55 13.77
N VAL A 206 -3.77 5.45 13.22
CA VAL A 206 -5.16 5.00 13.26
C VAL A 206 -5.18 3.62 13.90
N ASN A 207 -5.97 3.45 14.95
CA ASN A 207 -6.06 2.23 15.73
C ASN A 207 -7.19 1.34 15.22
N PHE A 208 -6.97 0.03 15.22
CA PHE A 208 -7.91 -1.00 14.80
C PHE A 208 -8.15 -1.97 15.96
N VAL A 209 -9.36 -1.91 16.53
CA VAL A 209 -9.77 -2.80 17.63
C VAL A 209 -10.76 -3.82 17.09
N ASN A 210 -10.48 -5.11 17.24
CA ASN A 210 -11.41 -6.18 16.83
C ASN A 210 -12.76 -6.00 17.53
N ARG A 211 -13.84 -6.26 16.80
CA ARG A 211 -15.21 -6.28 17.33
C ARG A 211 -15.92 -7.58 17.00
#